data_AF-A0A543J5V1-F1
#
_entry.id   AF-A0A543J5V1-F1
#
_cell.length_a   1.000
_cell.length_b   1.000
_cell.length_c   1.000
_cell.angle_alpha   90.00
_cell.angle_beta   90.00
_cell.angle_gamma   90.00
#
_symmetry.space_group_name_H-M   'P 1'
#
loop_
_entity.id
_entity.type
_entity.pdbx_description
1 polymer ?
#
loop_
_entity_poly.entity_id
_entity_poly.type
_entity_poly.pdbx_seq_one_letter_code
_entity_poly.pdbx_strand_id
1 'polypeptide(L)'
;MSIGTTRHVELHIGPHRFPREMEVQAQWSRSHDTQWLIEAEATQWLLDRVADGEIDAAQARDWMRTATSWTSGCCAYCDWAVDSHAEARQLMDDLISRWRHEQDAMTPDSHPYLLNKSLIHAWDCPTVSTANPVNHLTTLHAYAIELDGCGSIDRLLERHWESWTKTRRMTAADIAARLERRNPNARDPRCKRCSPPLPGAYLSQASDVQHR
;
A
#
# COMPACT_ATOMS: atom_id res chain seq x y z
N MET A 1 -15.71 6.05 6.75
CA MET A 1 -15.53 7.52 6.82
C MET A 1 -14.08 7.79 6.49
N SER A 2 -13.78 8.22 5.26
CA SER A 2 -12.46 8.76 4.93
C SER A 2 -12.41 10.18 5.47
N ILE A 3 -11.44 10.47 6.32
CA ILE A 3 -11.11 11.83 6.70
C ILE A 3 -10.28 12.36 5.53
N GLY A 4 -10.90 13.10 4.62
CA GLY A 4 -10.14 13.80 3.58
C GLY A 4 -9.21 14.79 4.24
N THR A 5 -7.92 14.72 3.94
CA THR A 5 -6.99 15.77 4.38
C THR A 5 -7.10 16.90 3.37
N THR A 6 -7.71 18.02 3.75
CA THR A 6 -7.70 19.21 2.90
C THR A 6 -6.30 19.81 2.92
N ARG A 7 -5.65 19.90 1.76
CA ARG A 7 -4.36 20.59 1.61
C ARG A 7 -4.55 21.86 0.79
N HIS A 8 -4.02 22.96 1.30
CA HIS A 8 -3.94 24.21 0.54
C HIS A 8 -2.77 24.13 -0.44
N VAL A 9 -3.06 24.32 -1.71
CA VAL A 9 -2.09 24.37 -2.81
C VAL A 9 -2.30 25.70 -3.53
N GLU A 10 -1.26 26.26 -4.11
CA GLU A 10 -1.39 27.46 -4.97
C GLU A 10 -1.24 27.00 -6.43
N LEU A 11 -2.27 27.26 -7.26
CA LEU A 11 -2.20 27.03 -8.70
C LEU A 11 -1.74 28.32 -9.39
N HIS A 12 -0.66 28.23 -10.15
CA HIS A 12 -0.10 29.38 -10.88
C HIS A 12 -0.44 29.26 -12.37
N ILE A 13 -1.23 30.20 -12.90
CA ILE A 13 -1.49 30.32 -14.35
C ILE A 13 -0.93 31.66 -14.82
N GLY A 14 0.20 31.60 -15.53
CA GLY A 14 0.95 32.80 -15.91
C GLY A 14 1.35 33.60 -14.66
N PRO A 15 1.05 34.92 -14.60
CA PRO A 15 1.37 35.74 -13.43
C PRO A 15 0.34 35.61 -12.29
N HIS A 16 -0.80 34.94 -12.50
CA HIS A 16 -1.89 34.89 -11.54
C HIS A 16 -1.83 33.65 -10.65
N ARG A 17 -2.31 33.80 -9.43
CA ARG A 17 -2.29 32.77 -8.40
C ARG A 17 -3.71 32.49 -7.94
N PHE A 18 -4.10 31.22 -8.00
CA PHE A 18 -5.38 30.75 -7.52
C PHE A 18 -5.16 29.96 -6.23
N PRO A 19 -5.71 30.39 -5.09
CA PRO A 19 -5.69 29.59 -3.87
C PRO A 19 -6.59 28.37 -4.09
N ARG A 20 -6.03 27.18 -3.87
CA ARG A 20 -6.72 25.92 -4.09
C ARG A 20 -6.81 25.13 -2.80
N GLU A 21 -8.01 24.70 -2.46
CA GLU A 21 -8.24 23.65 -1.47
C GLU A 21 -8.36 22.31 -2.21
N MET A 22 -7.32 21.49 -2.15
CA MET A 22 -7.43 20.11 -2.59
C MET A 22 -7.98 19.28 -1.45
N GLU A 23 -9.27 18.91 -1.54
CA GLU A 23 -9.78 17.78 -0.76
C GLU A 23 -9.19 16.50 -1.33
N VAL A 24 -8.25 15.92 -0.58
CA VAL A 24 -7.71 14.59 -0.88
C VAL A 24 -8.80 13.56 -0.59
N GLN A 25 -9.65 13.29 -1.56
CA GLN A 25 -10.54 12.13 -1.47
C GLN A 25 -9.70 10.87 -1.68
N ALA A 26 -9.60 10.04 -0.63
CA ALA A 26 -8.97 8.72 -0.63
C ALA A 26 -9.62 7.69 -1.58
N GLN A 27 -10.49 8.15 -2.49
CA GLN A 27 -11.27 7.33 -3.41
C GLN A 27 -10.79 7.56 -4.84
N TRP A 28 -9.55 7.14 -5.14
CA TRP A 28 -9.18 6.90 -6.53
C TRP A 28 -9.94 5.68 -7.03
N SER A 29 -10.83 5.89 -8.00
CA SER A 29 -11.22 4.82 -8.92
C SER A 29 -9.93 4.28 -9.54
N ARG A 30 -9.82 2.96 -9.67
CA ARG A 30 -8.71 2.26 -10.34
C ARG A 30 -8.59 2.58 -11.85
N SER A 31 -9.27 3.61 -12.34
CA SER A 31 -9.18 4.06 -13.72
C SER A 31 -7.92 4.88 -13.87
N HIS A 32 -7.08 4.48 -14.83
CA HIS A 32 -5.91 5.22 -15.29
C HIS A 32 -6.28 6.52 -16.01
N ASP A 33 -7.52 6.99 -15.85
CA ASP A 33 -8.01 8.23 -16.40
C ASP A 33 -7.56 9.35 -15.47
N THR A 34 -6.41 9.91 -15.80
CA THR A 34 -5.87 11.15 -15.26
C THR A 34 -6.86 12.28 -15.57
N GLN A 35 -7.89 12.42 -14.74
CA GLN A 35 -8.77 13.58 -14.82
C GLN A 35 -7.99 14.79 -14.29
N TRP A 36 -7.53 15.63 -15.21
CA TRP A 36 -6.98 16.93 -14.92
C TRP A 36 -8.10 17.81 -14.38
N LEU A 37 -8.19 17.97 -13.06
CA LEU A 37 -9.07 18.94 -12.44
C LEU A 37 -8.35 20.29 -12.41
N ILE A 38 -8.51 21.06 -13.47
CA ILE A 38 -8.27 22.51 -13.44
C ILE A 38 -9.58 23.14 -12.99
N GLU A 39 -9.49 24.06 -12.05
CA GLU A 39 -10.67 24.73 -11.49
C GLU A 39 -11.39 25.57 -12.54
N ALA A 40 -12.72 25.63 -12.43
CA ALA A 40 -13.55 26.38 -13.36
C ALA A 40 -13.16 27.86 -13.40
N GLU A 41 -12.83 28.46 -12.24
CA GLU A 41 -12.41 29.86 -12.12
C GLU A 41 -11.09 30.11 -12.84
N ALA A 42 -10.12 29.22 -12.67
CA ALA A 42 -8.81 29.31 -13.32
C ALA A 42 -8.93 29.15 -14.85
N THR A 43 -9.83 28.27 -15.30
CA THR A 43 -10.17 28.10 -16.72
C THR A 43 -10.87 29.32 -17.28
N GLN A 44 -11.86 29.85 -16.57
CA GLN A 44 -12.62 31.02 -16.98
C GLN A 44 -11.71 32.25 -17.11
N TRP A 45 -10.88 32.51 -16.09
CA TRP A 45 -9.91 33.61 -16.11
C TRP A 45 -8.96 33.53 -17.32
N LEU A 46 -8.52 32.33 -17.69
CA LEU A 46 -7.65 32.14 -18.85
C LEU A 46 -8.41 32.43 -20.16
N LEU A 47 -9.66 31.97 -20.27
CA LEU A 47 -10.50 32.20 -21.43
C LEU A 47 -10.85 33.68 -21.62
N ASP A 48 -11.11 34.40 -20.53
CA ASP A 48 -11.39 35.84 -20.57
C ASP A 48 -10.21 36.62 -21.18
N ARG A 49 -8.97 36.28 -20.79
CA ARG A 49 -7.75 36.91 -21.35
C ARG A 49 -7.53 36.61 -22.82
N VAL A 50 -7.87 35.40 -23.26
CA VAL A 50 -7.82 35.03 -24.68
C VAL A 50 -8.88 35.80 -25.46
N ALA A 51 -10.10 35.92 -24.90
CA ALA A 51 -11.20 36.66 -25.52
C ALA A 51 -10.89 38.16 -25.64
N ASP A 52 -10.25 38.74 -24.64
CA ASP A 52 -9.83 40.14 -24.60
C ASP A 52 -8.57 40.42 -25.46
N GLY A 53 -7.95 39.38 -26.02
CA GLY A 53 -6.74 39.49 -26.83
C GLY A 53 -5.48 39.84 -26.05
N GLU A 54 -5.51 39.74 -24.71
CA GLU A 54 -4.34 39.97 -23.84
C GLU A 54 -3.26 38.89 -24.05
N ILE A 55 -3.68 37.67 -24.37
CA ILE A 55 -2.82 36.53 -24.69
C ILE A 55 -3.38 35.76 -25.88
N ASP A 56 -2.51 35.08 -26.63
CA ASP A 56 -2.94 34.16 -27.67
C ASP A 56 -3.15 32.73 -27.13
N ALA A 57 -3.71 31.84 -27.97
CA ALA A 57 -3.95 30.45 -27.62
C ALA A 57 -2.66 29.65 -27.35
N ALA A 58 -1.52 30.04 -27.94
CA ALA A 58 -0.25 29.37 -27.71
C ALA A 58 0.29 29.69 -26.31
N GLN A 59 0.27 30.97 -25.93
CA GLN A 59 0.60 31.48 -24.61
C GLN A 59 -0.30 30.84 -23.54
N ALA A 60 -1.62 30.78 -23.79
CA ALA A 60 -2.56 30.15 -22.86
C ALA A 60 -2.27 28.66 -22.66
N ARG A 61 -1.99 27.91 -23.74
CA ARG A 61 -1.60 26.50 -23.67
C ARG A 61 -0.31 26.31 -22.87
N ASP A 62 0.68 27.17 -23.08
CA ASP A 62 1.97 27.04 -22.42
C ASP A 62 1.87 27.38 -20.92
N TRP A 63 1.03 28.36 -20.54
CA TRP A 63 0.66 28.61 -19.14
C TRP A 63 -0.03 27.39 -18.51
N MET A 64 -0.97 26.76 -19.21
CA MET A 64 -1.65 25.55 -18.73
C MET A 64 -0.71 24.36 -18.56
N ARG A 65 0.24 24.17 -19.48
CA ARG A 65 1.27 23.12 -19.35
C ARG A 65 2.17 23.37 -18.15
N THR A 66 2.54 24.62 -17.90
CA THR A 66 3.39 24.99 -16.76
C THR A 66 2.62 24.80 -15.45
N ALA A 67 1.37 25.27 -15.39
CA ALA A 67 0.50 25.16 -14.23
C ALA A 67 0.22 23.70 -13.82
N THR A 68 0.28 22.78 -14.77
CA THR A 68 0.04 21.34 -14.57
C THR A 68 1.33 20.53 -14.54
N SER A 69 2.50 21.17 -14.67
CA SER A 69 3.79 20.49 -14.56
C SER A 69 4.12 20.22 -13.09
N TRP A 70 4.26 18.94 -12.77
CA TRP A 70 4.68 18.45 -11.46
C TRP A 70 6.18 18.21 -11.46
N THR A 71 6.88 18.54 -10.38
CA THR A 71 8.34 18.39 -10.25
C THR A 71 8.76 16.91 -10.34
N SER A 72 7.91 16.01 -9.84
CA SER A 72 8.05 14.56 -9.92
C SER A 72 7.71 13.98 -11.29
N GLY A 73 7.06 14.76 -12.18
CA GLY A 73 6.59 14.30 -13.48
C GLY A 73 5.39 13.34 -13.43
N CYS A 74 4.74 13.15 -12.28
CA CYS A 74 3.64 12.20 -12.11
C CYS A 74 2.33 12.85 -11.63
N CYS A 75 2.27 13.30 -10.38
CA CYS A 75 1.09 13.93 -9.78
C CYS A 75 1.45 14.71 -8.51
N ALA A 76 0.52 15.52 -7.99
CA ALA A 76 0.72 16.30 -6.77
C ALA A 76 1.16 15.45 -5.55
N TYR A 77 0.62 14.23 -5.40
CA TYR A 77 1.04 13.32 -4.32
C TYR A 77 2.50 12.92 -4.43
N CYS A 78 2.98 12.69 -5.66
CA CYS A 78 4.38 12.36 -5.89
C CYS A 78 5.28 13.57 -5.59
N ASP A 79 4.85 14.80 -5.92
CA ASP A 79 5.57 16.02 -5.55
C ASP A 79 5.68 16.20 -4.03
N TRP A 80 4.62 15.89 -3.28
CA TRP A 80 4.67 15.98 -1.82
C TRP A 80 5.48 14.87 -1.16
N ALA A 81 5.58 13.72 -1.82
CA ALA A 81 6.28 12.56 -1.30
C ALA A 81 7.75 12.47 -1.76
N VAL A 82 8.15 13.27 -2.76
CA VAL A 82 9.47 13.13 -3.42
C VAL A 82 10.62 13.29 -2.42
N ASP A 83 10.50 14.26 -1.51
CA ASP A 83 11.54 14.59 -0.55
C ASP A 83 11.76 13.48 0.49
N SER A 84 10.70 12.74 0.84
CA SER A 84 10.74 11.70 1.86
C SER A 84 10.84 10.28 1.31
N HIS A 85 10.73 10.10 -0.01
CA HIS A 85 10.70 8.77 -0.65
C HIS A 85 12.00 8.00 -0.50
N ALA A 86 13.15 8.67 -0.62
CA ALA A 86 14.45 8.01 -0.49
C ALA A 86 14.67 7.46 0.94
N GLU A 87 14.34 8.26 1.95
CA GLU A 87 14.38 7.87 3.35
C GLU A 87 13.42 6.71 3.64
N ALA A 88 12.16 6.82 3.21
CA ALA A 88 11.16 5.77 3.42
C ALA A 88 11.58 4.43 2.78
N ARG A 89 12.21 4.47 1.60
CA ARG A 89 12.76 3.27 0.97
C ARG A 89 13.88 2.64 1.79
N GLN A 90 14.82 3.44 2.29
CA GLN A 90 15.90 2.95 3.14
C GLN A 90 15.35 2.30 4.42
N LEU A 91 14.41 2.97 5.11
CA LEU A 91 13.78 2.44 6.31
C LEU A 91 13.03 1.13 6.05
N MET A 92 12.36 1.01 4.90
CA MET A 92 11.72 -0.25 4.50
C MET A 92 12.72 -1.36 4.21
N ASP A 93 13.81 -1.06 3.51
CA ASP A 93 14.83 -2.05 3.19
C ASP A 93 15.52 -2.56 4.48
N ASP A 94 15.76 -1.69 5.45
CA ASP A 94 16.25 -2.05 6.79
C ASP A 94 15.24 -2.92 7.54
N LEU A 95 13.95 -2.57 7.49
CA LEU A 95 12.88 -3.32 8.13
C LEU A 95 12.73 -4.73 7.52
N ILE A 96 12.80 -4.85 6.20
CA ILE A 96 12.81 -6.14 5.48
C ILE A 96 14.03 -6.96 5.87
N SER A 97 15.21 -6.33 5.95
CA SER A 97 16.45 -7.00 6.30
C SER A 97 16.40 -7.56 7.72
N ARG A 98 15.92 -6.76 8.68
CA ARG A 98 15.66 -7.22 10.05
C ARG A 98 14.67 -8.38 10.08
N TRP A 99 13.54 -8.24 9.40
CA TRP A 99 12.53 -9.29 9.35
C TRP A 99 13.10 -10.60 8.77
N ARG A 100 13.88 -10.53 7.69
CA ARG A 100 14.53 -11.70 7.07
C ARG A 100 15.50 -12.35 8.05
N HIS A 101 16.31 -11.55 8.73
CA HIS A 101 17.23 -12.05 9.75
C HIS A 101 16.49 -12.80 10.87
N GLU A 102 15.35 -12.26 11.35
CA GLU A 102 14.51 -12.94 12.34
C GLU A 102 13.97 -14.28 11.80
N GLN A 103 13.56 -14.35 10.53
CA GLN A 103 13.07 -15.58 9.91
C GLN A 103 14.17 -16.62 9.65
N ASP A 104 15.36 -16.18 9.24
CA ASP A 104 16.49 -17.06 8.91
C ASP A 104 17.10 -17.71 10.17
N ALA A 105 16.95 -17.07 11.34
CA ALA A 105 17.35 -17.64 12.62
C ALA A 105 16.44 -18.78 13.11
N MET A 106 15.29 -19.01 12.45
CA MET A 106 14.33 -20.03 12.84
C MET A 106 14.69 -21.40 12.26
N THR A 107 14.31 -22.46 12.97
CA THR A 107 14.59 -23.84 12.58
C THR A 107 13.29 -24.64 12.46
N PRO A 108 13.29 -25.78 11.74
CA PRO A 108 12.13 -26.67 11.69
C PRO A 108 11.64 -27.11 13.08
N ASP A 109 12.56 -27.30 14.04
CA ASP A 109 12.21 -27.75 15.38
C ASP A 109 11.55 -26.65 16.22
N SER A 110 12.04 -25.40 16.09
CA SER A 110 11.52 -24.26 16.87
C SER A 110 10.25 -23.67 16.24
N HIS A 111 10.19 -23.61 14.91
CA HIS A 111 9.12 -22.97 14.14
C HIS A 111 8.65 -23.90 13.01
N PRO A 112 8.05 -25.06 13.31
CA PRO A 112 7.73 -26.09 12.32
C PRO A 112 6.70 -25.67 11.25
N TYR A 113 6.08 -24.50 11.40
CA TYR A 113 5.03 -24.02 10.53
C TYR A 113 5.43 -22.78 9.75
N LEU A 114 4.85 -22.64 8.56
CA LEU A 114 4.87 -21.42 7.75
C LEU A 114 3.44 -20.94 7.52
N LEU A 115 3.15 -19.71 7.92
CA LEU A 115 1.92 -19.02 7.57
C LEU A 115 2.13 -18.29 6.25
N ASN A 116 1.27 -18.52 5.26
CA ASN A 116 1.26 -17.76 4.02
C ASN A 116 -0.17 -17.57 3.51
N LYS A 117 -0.57 -16.33 3.22
CA LYS A 117 -1.93 -16.00 2.72
C LYS A 117 -3.04 -16.65 3.55
N SER A 118 -2.88 -16.65 4.87
CA SER A 118 -3.79 -17.25 5.86
C SER A 118 -3.86 -18.79 5.89
N LEU A 119 -3.06 -19.49 5.07
CA LEU A 119 -2.89 -20.94 5.15
C LEU A 119 -1.68 -21.31 5.99
N ILE A 120 -1.80 -22.42 6.71
CA ILE A 120 -0.74 -23.01 7.52
C ILE A 120 -0.09 -24.13 6.73
N HIS A 121 1.22 -24.03 6.56
CA HIS A 121 2.07 -24.98 5.85
C HIS A 121 3.06 -25.63 6.83
N ALA A 122 3.48 -26.86 6.52
CA ALA A 122 4.69 -27.43 7.10
C ALA A 122 5.93 -26.62 6.68
N TRP A 123 7.01 -26.71 7.46
CA TRP A 123 8.28 -26.04 7.19
C TRP A 123 8.77 -26.22 5.75
N ASP A 124 8.73 -27.46 5.26
CA ASP A 124 9.26 -27.96 3.99
C ASP A 124 8.17 -28.09 2.91
N CYS A 125 7.10 -27.31 3.01
CA CYS A 125 6.00 -27.38 2.06
C CYS A 125 6.48 -27.17 0.61
N PRO A 126 6.16 -28.07 -0.33
CA PRO A 126 6.67 -28.00 -1.70
C PRO A 126 6.09 -26.83 -2.51
N THR A 127 4.96 -26.25 -2.07
CA THR A 127 4.32 -25.13 -2.77
C THR A 127 4.75 -23.76 -2.25
N VAL A 128 5.28 -23.71 -1.03
CA VAL A 128 5.71 -22.48 -0.38
C VAL A 128 6.88 -22.83 0.54
N SER A 129 8.09 -22.53 0.09
CA SER A 129 9.31 -22.86 0.82
C SER A 129 9.80 -21.73 1.71
N THR A 130 9.40 -20.48 1.47
CA THR A 130 9.90 -19.31 2.19
C THR A 130 8.79 -18.34 2.58
N ALA A 131 8.95 -17.74 3.76
CA ALA A 131 8.21 -16.56 4.13
C ALA A 131 8.74 -15.39 3.27
N ASN A 132 7.85 -14.58 2.69
CA ASN A 132 8.24 -13.47 1.81
C ASN A 132 7.56 -12.17 2.25
N PRO A 133 8.32 -11.16 2.71
CA PRO A 133 7.76 -9.85 3.00
C PRO A 133 7.51 -9.15 1.66
N VAL A 134 6.29 -8.68 1.44
CA VAL A 134 5.99 -7.95 0.21
C VAL A 134 6.38 -6.49 0.41
N ASN A 135 7.30 -5.99 -0.44
CA ASN A 135 7.64 -4.58 -0.51
C ASN A 135 6.79 -3.92 -1.60
N HIS A 136 5.90 -3.01 -1.20
CA HIS A 136 5.04 -2.28 -2.12
C HIS A 136 5.58 -0.88 -2.49
N LEU A 137 6.68 -0.42 -1.87
CA LEU A 137 7.20 0.94 -2.04
C LEU A 137 8.26 1.06 -3.16
N THR A 138 8.18 0.24 -4.20
CA THR A 138 9.21 0.20 -5.25
C THR A 138 9.19 1.40 -6.19
N THR A 139 8.09 2.16 -6.21
CA THR A 139 7.92 3.35 -7.05
C THR A 139 7.47 4.54 -6.20
N LEU A 140 7.87 5.75 -6.59
CA LEU A 140 7.43 6.99 -5.93
C LEU A 140 5.91 7.09 -5.87
N HIS A 141 5.23 6.67 -6.94
CA HIS A 141 3.76 6.71 -7.00
C HIS A 141 3.10 5.73 -6.01
N ALA A 142 3.60 4.49 -5.93
CA ALA A 142 3.11 3.54 -4.94
C ALA A 142 3.35 4.03 -3.50
N TYR A 143 4.52 4.60 -3.24
CA TYR A 143 4.83 5.22 -1.94
C TYR A 143 3.89 6.39 -1.62
N ALA A 144 3.68 7.31 -2.55
CA ALA A 144 2.83 8.48 -2.34
C ALA A 144 1.39 8.09 -2.00
N ILE A 145 0.83 7.08 -2.68
CA ILE A 145 -0.50 6.54 -2.39
C ILE A 145 -0.57 5.97 -0.97
N GLU A 146 0.42 5.17 -0.58
CA GLU A 146 0.40 4.55 0.73
C GLU A 146 0.65 5.56 1.86
N LEU A 147 1.54 6.53 1.63
CA LEU A 147 1.85 7.58 2.60
C LEU A 147 0.60 8.43 2.87
N ASP A 148 -0.15 8.79 1.84
CA ASP A 148 -1.40 9.53 1.98
C ASP A 148 -2.41 8.79 2.88
N GLY A 149 -2.61 7.49 2.61
CA GLY A 149 -3.50 6.65 3.40
C GLY A 149 -3.04 6.42 4.84
N CYS A 150 -1.74 6.54 5.13
CA CYS A 150 -1.18 6.32 6.48
C CYS A 150 -0.97 7.62 7.26
N GLY A 151 -0.80 8.75 6.57
CA GLY A 151 -0.54 10.08 7.14
C GLY A 151 0.89 10.31 7.64
N SER A 152 1.70 9.26 7.80
CA SER A 152 3.12 9.37 8.17
C SER A 152 3.91 8.13 7.72
N ILE A 153 5.24 8.29 7.64
CA ILE A 153 6.16 7.18 7.37
C ILE A 153 6.04 6.12 8.49
N ASP A 154 6.06 6.53 9.76
CA ASP A 154 5.99 5.59 10.89
C ASP A 154 4.77 4.66 10.81
N ARG A 155 3.58 5.22 10.53
CA ARG A 155 2.36 4.43 10.37
C ARG A 155 2.40 3.53 9.15
N LEU A 156 3.04 3.98 8.08
CA LEU A 156 3.24 3.17 6.89
C LEU A 156 4.13 1.96 7.22
N LEU A 157 5.28 2.19 7.87
CA LEU A 157 6.22 1.14 8.26
C LEU A 157 5.55 0.13 9.21
N GLU A 158 4.79 0.61 10.20
CA GLU A 158 4.03 -0.23 11.15
C GLU A 158 3.01 -1.12 10.43
N ARG A 159 2.25 -0.54 9.49
CA ARG A 159 1.27 -1.29 8.69
C ARG A 159 1.92 -2.40 7.86
N HIS A 160 3.09 -2.15 7.26
CA HIS A 160 3.84 -3.19 6.53
C HIS A 160 4.33 -4.29 7.46
N TRP A 161 4.89 -3.91 8.61
CA TRP A 161 5.32 -4.86 9.64
C TRP A 161 4.19 -5.80 10.04
N GLU A 162 3.02 -5.24 10.39
CA GLU A 162 1.82 -6.02 10.73
C GLU A 162 1.38 -6.94 9.59
N SER A 163 1.46 -6.46 8.34
CA SER A 163 1.14 -7.28 7.16
C SER A 163 2.06 -8.49 7.06
N TRP A 164 3.37 -8.33 7.29
CA TRP A 164 4.34 -9.43 7.23
C TRP A 164 4.18 -10.43 8.37
N THR A 165 3.60 -10.04 9.51
CA THR A 165 3.21 -11.02 10.56
C THR A 165 2.20 -12.06 10.06
N LYS A 166 1.50 -11.79 8.96
CA LYS A 166 0.56 -12.72 8.31
C LYS A 166 1.26 -13.69 7.35
N THR A 167 2.56 -13.54 7.16
CA THR A 167 3.35 -14.32 6.19
C THR A 167 4.71 -14.70 6.79
N ARG A 168 4.74 -15.53 7.84
CA ARG A 168 5.97 -15.83 8.61
C ARG A 168 6.03 -17.28 9.09
N ARG A 169 7.22 -17.71 9.49
CA ARG A 169 7.46 -18.91 10.29
C ARG A 169 6.83 -18.75 11.67
N MET A 170 6.28 -19.84 12.20
CA MET A 170 5.49 -19.82 13.44
C MET A 170 5.80 -21.04 14.30
N THR A 171 5.79 -20.82 15.62
CA THR A 171 5.87 -21.89 16.61
C THR A 171 4.56 -22.67 16.68
N ALA A 172 4.58 -23.85 17.31
CA ALA A 172 3.35 -24.57 17.61
C ALA A 172 2.39 -23.79 18.53
N ALA A 173 2.94 -23.04 19.49
CA ALA A 173 2.15 -22.20 20.40
C ALA A 173 1.43 -21.07 19.65
N ASP A 174 2.11 -20.41 18.70
CA ASP A 174 1.50 -19.36 17.89
C ASP A 174 0.34 -19.89 17.03
N ILE A 175 0.50 -21.09 16.48
CA ILE A 175 -0.55 -21.75 15.70
C ILE A 175 -1.72 -22.14 16.60
N ALA A 176 -1.47 -22.70 17.78
CA ALA A 176 -2.52 -23.03 18.74
C ALA A 176 -3.34 -21.78 19.11
N ALA A 177 -2.68 -20.70 19.53
CA ALA A 177 -3.33 -19.43 19.87
C ALA A 177 -4.11 -18.82 18.69
N ARG A 178 -3.62 -19.01 17.46
CA ARG A 178 -4.33 -18.58 16.24
C ARG A 178 -5.59 -19.41 16.00
N LEU A 179 -5.53 -20.72 16.21
CA LEU A 179 -6.65 -21.63 16.01
C LEU A 179 -7.75 -21.42 17.06
N GLU A 180 -7.39 -21.08 18.30
CA GLU A 180 -8.34 -20.74 19.37
C GLU A 180 -9.17 -19.50 19.05
N ARG A 181 -8.55 -18.46 18.47
CA ARG A 181 -9.24 -17.22 18.06
C ARG A 181 -10.05 -17.38 16.77
N ARG A 182 -10.00 -18.54 16.12
CA ARG A 182 -10.56 -18.75 14.80
C ARG A 182 -12.04 -19.05 14.89
N ASN A 183 -12.83 -18.50 13.96
CA ASN A 183 -14.24 -18.87 13.80
C ASN A 183 -14.33 -20.39 13.53
N PRO A 184 -15.06 -21.17 14.37
CA PRO A 184 -15.23 -22.61 14.20
C PRO A 184 -15.81 -23.01 12.83
N ASN A 185 -16.61 -22.13 12.22
CA ASN A 185 -17.26 -22.38 10.92
C ASN A 185 -16.38 -22.05 9.71
N ALA A 186 -15.16 -21.54 9.91
CA ALA A 186 -14.28 -21.17 8.81
C ALA A 186 -13.57 -22.38 8.21
N ARG A 187 -13.35 -22.38 6.88
CA ARG A 187 -12.70 -23.48 6.12
C ARG A 187 -11.37 -23.92 6.70
N ASP A 188 -11.05 -25.21 6.75
CA ASP A 188 -9.77 -25.72 7.26
C ASP A 188 -8.54 -24.88 6.81
N PRO A 189 -7.76 -24.30 7.75
CA PRO A 189 -6.65 -23.41 7.43
C PRO A 189 -5.38 -24.14 6.96
N ARG A 190 -5.36 -25.48 6.96
CA ARG A 190 -4.20 -26.25 6.48
C ARG A 190 -4.04 -26.14 4.98
N CYS A 191 -2.79 -26.00 4.53
CA CYS A 191 -2.42 -26.25 3.15
C CYS A 191 -2.77 -27.69 2.79
N LYS A 192 -3.56 -27.90 1.73
CA LYS A 192 -3.97 -29.24 1.29
C LYS A 192 -2.86 -30.07 0.66
N ARG A 193 -1.71 -29.46 0.35
CA ARG A 193 -0.56 -30.13 -0.28
C ARG A 193 0.37 -30.78 0.72
N CYS A 194 0.72 -30.08 1.80
CA CYS A 194 1.55 -30.64 2.88
C CYS A 194 0.75 -31.09 4.11
N SER A 195 -0.51 -30.68 4.23
CA SER A 195 -1.45 -31.07 5.30
C SER A 195 -0.77 -31.17 6.67
N PRO A 196 -0.17 -30.07 7.16
CA PRO A 196 0.66 -30.13 8.35
C PRO A 196 -0.16 -30.62 9.56
N PRO A 197 0.44 -31.43 10.45
CA PRO A 197 -0.19 -31.73 11.72
C PRO A 197 -0.40 -30.42 12.48
N LEU A 198 -1.59 -30.15 13.00
CA LEU A 198 -1.83 -28.94 13.78
C LEU A 198 -1.88 -29.30 15.27
N PRO A 199 -1.37 -28.44 16.16
CA PRO A 199 -1.38 -28.69 17.60
C PRO A 199 -2.80 -28.67 18.21
N GLY A 200 -2.96 -29.30 19.38
CA GLY A 200 -4.19 -29.26 20.16
C GLY A 200 -5.34 -30.10 19.57
N ALA A 201 -6.59 -29.60 19.66
CA ALA A 201 -7.80 -30.30 19.21
C ALA A 201 -7.85 -30.60 17.69
N TYR A 202 -6.94 -30.00 16.91
CA TYR A 202 -6.79 -30.28 15.49
C TYR A 202 -5.87 -31.48 15.18
N LEU A 203 -5.21 -32.08 16.19
CA LEU A 203 -4.44 -33.33 16.05
C LEU A 203 -5.35 -34.51 15.69
N SER A 204 -6.59 -34.54 16.21
CA SER A 204 -7.55 -35.63 16.01
C SER A 204 -8.51 -35.41 14.85
N GLN A 205 -8.54 -34.22 14.24
CA GLN A 205 -9.34 -33.92 13.05
C GLN A 205 -8.56 -34.27 11.78
N ALA A 206 -8.32 -35.57 11.61
CA ALA A 206 -7.97 -36.14 10.32
C ALA A 206 -9.23 -36.11 9.43
N SER A 207 -9.19 -35.27 8.40
CA SER A 207 -9.75 -35.53 7.07
C SER A 207 -11.24 -35.86 6.85
N ASP A 208 -12.16 -35.91 7.82
CA ASP A 208 -13.56 -36.26 7.52
C ASP A 208 -14.50 -35.05 7.57
N VAL A 209 -14.52 -34.27 6.48
CA VAL A 209 -15.73 -33.55 6.09
C VAL A 209 -16.18 -34.13 4.76
N GLN A 210 -17.07 -35.12 4.86
CA GLN A 210 -17.89 -35.57 3.75
C GLN A 210 -18.63 -34.36 3.16
N HIS A 211 -18.35 -34.06 1.90
CA HIS A 211 -19.20 -33.17 1.12
C HIS A 211 -20.62 -33.75 1.09
N ARG A 212 -21.58 -33.03 1.67
CA ARG A 212 -22.98 -33.07 1.24
C ARG A 212 -23.25 -31.84 0.39
#